data_AF-A0A3M1B2E4-F1
#
_entry.id   AF-A0A3M1B2E4-F1
#
_cell.length_a   1.000
_cell.length_b   1.000
_cell.length_c   1.000
_cell.angle_alpha   90.00
_cell.angle_beta   90.00
_cell.angle_gamma   90.00
#
_symmetry.space_group_name_H-M   'P 1'
#
loop_
_entity.id
_entity.type
_entity.pdbx_description
1 polymer ?
#
loop_
_entity_poly.entity_id
_entity_poly.type
_entity_poly.pdbx_seq_one_letter_code
_entity_poly.pdbx_strand_id
1 'polypeptide(L)'
;TGDSVTEPSAAPTSYIVYTSRNGYGFDNGIEVHATSYTFQNLTPNAIYFFRVAAANAGGISLPSETIAARVTPNGEPADILIINGFDRLDTQVTVRRGENTRNYCIQHALSIAKAGYFFDGASNEAVERGDVDLANYHILDWILGEESTADETLSPTEQQKLTQYLNGGGSLLISGSEIAWDLGAKGTSADKNFLEQMLKTQYVKDSAKTYQFSGLPQTAFENIPTLQFDNGNSGTYNVDYPDVIQPANGAKACLQYPNGDVAAIQYKGNWKLILIAFPLETITSSTGRDLLFQKAIEFLK
;
A
#
# COMPACT_ATOMS: atom_id res chain seq x y z
N THR A 1 23.95 -16.03 -29.25
CA THR A 1 23.21 -15.38 -30.35
C THR A 1 21.76 -15.75 -30.22
N GLY A 2 20.99 -14.80 -29.74
CA GLY A 2 19.57 -14.86 -29.47
C GLY A 2 19.21 -13.49 -28.92
N ASP A 3 19.43 -12.48 -29.77
CA ASP A 3 19.00 -11.11 -29.52
C ASP A 3 17.52 -11.15 -29.13
N SER A 4 17.19 -10.75 -27.89
CA SER A 4 15.86 -10.24 -27.61
C SER A 4 15.78 -8.86 -28.23
N VAL A 5 15.63 -8.83 -29.56
CA VAL A 5 15.09 -7.65 -30.24
C VAL A 5 13.70 -7.48 -29.66
N THR A 6 13.48 -6.43 -28.89
CA THR A 6 12.13 -5.98 -28.58
C THR A 6 11.42 -5.78 -29.91
N GLU A 7 10.42 -6.61 -30.20
CA GLU A 7 9.63 -6.52 -31.43
C GLU A 7 9.12 -5.08 -31.57
N PRO A 8 9.53 -4.31 -32.60
CA PRO A 8 9.17 -2.89 -32.70
C PRO A 8 7.66 -2.64 -32.73
N SER A 9 6.87 -3.66 -33.09
CA SER A 9 5.41 -3.66 -33.05
C SER A 9 4.80 -3.79 -31.65
N ALA A 10 5.59 -4.06 -30.61
CA ALA A 10 5.13 -4.22 -29.23
C ALA A 10 5.07 -2.89 -28.46
N ALA A 11 5.68 -1.82 -28.97
CA ALA A 11 5.58 -0.50 -28.34
C ALA A 11 4.12 0.01 -28.36
N PRO A 12 3.65 0.67 -27.29
CA PRO A 12 2.33 1.27 -27.28
C PRO A 12 2.24 2.44 -28.26
N THR A 13 1.12 2.54 -28.96
CA THR A 13 0.78 3.69 -29.83
C THR A 13 -0.31 4.57 -29.22
N SER A 14 -1.01 4.05 -28.22
CA SER A 14 -2.00 4.76 -27.41
C SER A 14 -2.14 4.11 -26.04
N TYR A 15 -2.90 4.77 -25.17
CA TYR A 15 -3.27 4.29 -23.84
C TYR A 15 -4.77 4.46 -23.66
N ILE A 16 -5.39 3.57 -22.88
CA ILE A 16 -6.81 3.65 -22.53
C ILE A 16 -6.90 3.96 -21.03
N VAL A 17 -7.45 5.12 -20.70
CA VAL A 17 -7.67 5.56 -19.32
C VAL A 17 -9.08 5.16 -18.91
N TYR A 18 -9.18 4.22 -17.97
CA TYR A 18 -10.45 3.78 -17.42
C TYR A 18 -10.77 4.53 -16.13
N THR A 19 -12.03 4.88 -15.94
CA THR A 19 -12.50 5.57 -14.72
C THR A 19 -13.58 4.74 -14.00
N SER A 20 -13.55 4.76 -12.67
CA SER A 20 -14.57 4.15 -11.83
C SER A 20 -14.95 5.02 -10.63
N ARG A 21 -16.17 4.83 -10.13
CA ARG A 21 -16.71 5.48 -8.92
C ARG A 21 -16.72 4.57 -7.69
N ASN A 22 -16.44 3.29 -7.87
CA ASN A 22 -16.45 2.30 -6.80
C ASN A 22 -15.20 1.41 -6.79
N GLY A 23 -14.33 1.52 -7.80
CA GLY A 23 -13.09 0.75 -7.95
C GLY A 23 -13.28 -0.66 -8.53
N TYR A 24 -14.52 -1.14 -8.70
CA TYR A 24 -14.80 -2.49 -9.20
C TYR A 24 -15.35 -2.48 -10.63
N GLY A 25 -16.27 -1.55 -10.94
CA GLY A 25 -16.84 -1.37 -12.27
C GLY A 25 -16.22 -0.16 -12.95
N PHE A 26 -15.44 -0.38 -13.99
CA PHE A 26 -14.84 0.67 -14.81
C PHE A 26 -15.68 0.93 -16.06
N ASP A 27 -15.60 2.16 -16.56
CA ASP A 27 -16.20 2.54 -17.84
C ASP A 27 -15.49 1.88 -19.04
N ASN A 28 -15.90 2.25 -20.26
CA ASN A 28 -15.28 1.75 -21.50
C ASN A 28 -13.89 2.36 -21.77
N GLY A 29 -13.43 3.29 -20.93
CA GLY A 29 -12.18 4.01 -21.08
C GLY A 29 -12.20 5.11 -22.14
N ILE A 30 -11.19 5.97 -22.06
CA ILE A 30 -10.89 7.02 -23.03
C ILE A 30 -9.52 6.75 -23.61
N GLU A 31 -9.45 6.59 -24.94
CA GLU A 31 -8.18 6.43 -25.64
C GLU A 31 -7.44 7.78 -25.74
N VAL A 32 -6.15 7.76 -25.41
CA VAL A 32 -5.25 8.91 -25.43
C VAL A 32 -3.93 8.52 -26.10
N HIS A 33 -3.32 9.47 -26.81
CA HIS A 33 -2.04 9.25 -27.52
C HIS A 33 -0.84 9.92 -26.84
N ALA A 34 -1.07 10.61 -25.73
CA ALA A 34 -0.03 11.20 -24.91
C ALA A 34 0.22 10.34 -23.66
N THR A 35 1.39 10.50 -23.05
CA THR A 35 1.76 9.88 -21.77
C THR A 35 1.23 10.65 -20.55
N SER A 36 0.42 11.68 -20.77
CA SER A 36 -0.26 12.46 -19.75
C SER A 36 -1.70 12.73 -20.15
N TYR A 37 -2.63 12.60 -19.21
CA TYR A 37 -4.04 12.89 -19.41
C TYR A 37 -4.61 13.63 -18.19
N THR A 38 -5.39 14.67 -18.42
CA THR A 38 -6.07 15.41 -17.35
C THR A 38 -7.56 15.12 -17.39
N PHE A 39 -8.05 14.39 -16.39
CA PHE A 39 -9.49 14.18 -16.21
C PHE A 39 -10.15 15.45 -15.66
N GLN A 40 -11.15 15.97 -16.37
CA GLN A 40 -11.81 17.24 -16.06
C GLN A 40 -13.18 17.04 -15.41
N ASN A 41 -13.80 18.13 -14.93
CA ASN A 41 -15.17 18.14 -14.38
C ASN A 41 -15.37 17.18 -13.20
N LEU A 42 -14.37 17.14 -12.32
CA LEU A 42 -14.40 16.35 -11.09
C LEU A 42 -15.48 16.88 -10.12
N THR A 43 -16.25 15.97 -9.53
CA THR A 43 -17.24 16.32 -8.50
C THR A 43 -16.55 16.48 -7.13
N PRO A 44 -16.70 17.61 -6.43
CA PRO A 44 -16.22 17.77 -5.05
C PRO A 44 -16.62 16.61 -4.13
N ASN A 45 -15.71 16.20 -3.22
CA ASN A 45 -15.86 15.11 -2.25
C ASN A 45 -15.98 13.69 -2.83
N ALA A 46 -16.04 13.55 -4.15
CA ALA A 46 -16.06 12.27 -4.81
C ALA A 46 -14.74 11.52 -4.69
N ILE A 47 -14.83 10.18 -4.64
CA ILE A 47 -13.71 9.29 -4.92
C ILE A 47 -13.79 8.87 -6.39
N TYR A 48 -12.65 8.92 -7.06
CA TYR A 48 -12.44 8.36 -8.40
C TYR A 48 -11.34 7.31 -8.33
N PHE A 49 -11.50 6.26 -9.13
CA PHE A 49 -10.50 5.22 -9.31
C PHE A 49 -10.09 5.19 -10.77
N PHE A 50 -8.81 5.01 -11.03
CA PHE A 50 -8.25 4.98 -12.37
C PHE A 50 -7.38 3.74 -12.57
N ARG A 51 -7.35 3.24 -13.80
CA ARG A 51 -6.38 2.28 -14.30
C ARG A 51 -6.08 2.58 -15.75
N VAL A 52 -4.90 2.24 -16.24
CA VAL A 52 -4.45 2.54 -17.59
C VAL A 52 -4.04 1.25 -18.30
N ALA A 53 -4.51 1.02 -19.52
CA ALA A 53 -4.01 -0.05 -20.38
C ALA A 53 -3.24 0.53 -21.56
N ALA A 54 -2.19 -0.16 -21.98
CA ALA A 54 -1.44 0.16 -23.18
C ALA A 54 -2.12 -0.47 -24.40
N ALA A 55 -2.11 0.22 -25.54
CA ALA A 55 -2.72 -0.28 -26.77
C ALA A 55 -1.80 -0.07 -27.99
N ASN A 56 -1.81 -1.06 -28.90
CA ASN A 56 -1.21 -0.98 -30.22
C ASN A 56 -2.00 -1.84 -31.22
N ALA A 57 -1.50 -1.96 -32.46
CA ALA A 57 -2.14 -2.76 -33.50
C ALA A 57 -2.32 -4.26 -33.13
N GLY A 58 -1.55 -4.77 -32.15
CA GLY A 58 -1.64 -6.14 -31.64
C GLY A 58 -2.70 -6.36 -30.56
N GLY A 59 -3.23 -5.29 -29.96
CA GLY A 59 -4.28 -5.36 -28.95
C GLY A 59 -4.09 -4.41 -27.78
N ILE A 60 -4.85 -4.68 -26.71
CA ILE A 60 -4.84 -3.93 -25.45
C ILE A 60 -4.20 -4.81 -24.37
N SER A 61 -3.30 -4.24 -23.57
CA SER A 61 -2.65 -4.94 -22.46
C SER A 61 -3.62 -5.21 -21.31
N LEU A 62 -3.17 -5.98 -20.31
CA LEU A 62 -3.78 -5.89 -18.99
C LEU A 62 -3.65 -4.45 -18.46
N PRO A 63 -4.63 -3.96 -17.70
CA PRO A 63 -4.53 -2.64 -17.10
C PRO A 63 -3.45 -2.62 -16.01
N SER A 64 -2.95 -1.42 -15.73
CA SER A 64 -2.23 -1.10 -14.50
C SER A 64 -3.06 -1.46 -13.27
N GLU A 65 -2.39 -1.44 -12.14
CA GLU A 65 -3.02 -1.31 -10.84
C GLU A 65 -3.96 -0.11 -10.75
N THR A 66 -4.94 -0.26 -9.88
CA THR A 66 -5.91 0.78 -9.58
C THR A 66 -5.28 1.77 -8.64
N ILE A 67 -5.37 3.05 -8.99
CA ILE A 67 -5.08 4.18 -8.11
C ILE A 67 -6.38 4.90 -7.75
N ALA A 68 -6.40 5.61 -6.62
CA ALA A 68 -7.57 6.30 -6.12
C ALA A 68 -7.25 7.76 -5.78
N ALA A 69 -8.19 8.66 -6.06
CA ALA A 69 -8.11 10.04 -5.63
C ALA A 69 -9.47 10.52 -5.10
N ARG A 70 -9.46 11.31 -4.03
CA ARG A 70 -10.65 11.97 -3.48
C ARG A 70 -10.54 13.47 -3.67
N VAL A 71 -11.50 14.01 -4.42
CA VAL A 71 -11.51 15.41 -4.86
C VAL A 71 -11.78 16.34 -3.68
N THR A 72 -10.85 17.26 -3.44
CA THR A 72 -11.00 18.32 -2.45
C THR A 72 -12.07 19.32 -2.88
N PRO A 73 -12.83 19.93 -1.95
CA PRO A 73 -13.95 20.78 -2.35
C PRO A 73 -13.56 22.07 -3.07
N ASN A 74 -12.37 22.63 -2.79
CA ASN A 74 -11.94 23.91 -3.32
C ASN A 74 -10.64 23.83 -4.14
N GLY A 75 -10.20 22.61 -4.51
CA GLY A 75 -9.00 22.39 -5.31
C GLY A 75 -7.68 22.52 -4.54
N GLU A 76 -7.72 22.56 -3.22
CA GLU A 76 -6.53 22.43 -2.37
C GLU A 76 -5.86 21.04 -2.56
N PRO A 77 -4.53 20.93 -2.38
CA PRO A 77 -3.85 19.63 -2.40
C PRO A 77 -4.38 18.68 -1.33
N ALA A 78 -4.35 17.38 -1.60
CA ALA A 78 -4.67 16.37 -0.60
C ALA A 78 -3.53 16.18 0.39
N ASP A 79 -3.85 15.93 1.67
CA ASP A 79 -2.85 15.69 2.73
C ASP A 79 -2.20 14.31 2.65
N ILE A 80 -2.86 13.35 2.00
CA ILE A 80 -2.52 11.92 2.05
C ILE A 80 -2.23 11.41 0.64
N LEU A 81 -1.15 10.64 0.47
CA LEU A 81 -0.89 9.87 -0.74
C LEU A 81 -1.06 8.38 -0.45
N ILE A 82 -1.91 7.70 -1.21
CA ILE A 82 -2.00 6.23 -1.20
C ILE A 82 -1.05 5.69 -2.27
N ILE A 83 -0.07 4.89 -1.87
CA ILE A 83 0.88 4.24 -2.78
C ILE A 83 0.52 2.76 -2.86
N ASN A 84 0.23 2.29 -4.07
CA ASN A 84 0.08 0.86 -4.34
C ASN A 84 1.43 0.30 -4.80
N GLY A 85 2.04 -0.57 -4.00
CA GLY A 85 3.28 -1.27 -4.33
C GLY A 85 3.15 -2.78 -4.10
N PHE A 86 1.94 -3.33 -4.27
CA PHE A 86 1.73 -4.78 -4.25
C PHE A 86 1.68 -5.32 -5.69
N ASP A 87 2.84 -5.68 -6.19
CA ASP A 87 3.17 -6.12 -7.54
C ASP A 87 3.30 -7.63 -7.67
N ARG A 88 3.50 -8.37 -6.56
CA ARG A 88 3.78 -9.81 -6.57
C ARG A 88 2.73 -10.61 -7.32
N LEU A 89 3.22 -11.42 -8.26
CA LEU A 89 2.46 -12.35 -9.11
C LEU A 89 3.02 -13.77 -9.00
N ASP A 90 2.96 -14.38 -7.82
CA ASP A 90 3.49 -15.73 -7.64
C ASP A 90 2.43 -16.83 -7.86
N THR A 91 2.86 -18.10 -7.90
CA THR A 91 1.92 -19.23 -8.08
C THR A 91 0.94 -19.42 -6.92
N GLN A 92 1.20 -18.89 -5.73
CA GLN A 92 0.27 -18.97 -4.60
C GLN A 92 -0.86 -17.94 -4.76
N VAL A 93 -0.52 -16.72 -5.20
CA VAL A 93 -1.44 -15.65 -5.57
C VAL A 93 -2.19 -16.01 -6.87
N THR A 94 -1.51 -16.48 -7.91
CA THR A 94 -2.09 -16.75 -9.25
C THR A 94 -2.79 -18.11 -9.38
N VAL A 95 -2.29 -19.20 -8.77
CA VAL A 95 -2.83 -20.56 -9.00
C VAL A 95 -3.89 -20.96 -7.97
N ARG A 96 -3.88 -20.39 -6.75
CA ARG A 96 -4.86 -20.80 -5.73
C ARG A 96 -6.18 -20.04 -5.81
N ARG A 97 -6.21 -18.75 -6.20
CA ARG A 97 -7.43 -17.92 -6.06
C ARG A 97 -7.67 -16.82 -7.09
N GLY A 98 -6.88 -16.75 -8.17
CA GLY A 98 -7.02 -15.69 -9.17
C GLY A 98 -6.01 -14.59 -8.91
N GLU A 99 -5.50 -14.05 -10.01
CA GLU A 99 -4.49 -13.00 -10.12
C GLU A 99 -4.59 -11.95 -9.01
N ASN A 100 -3.43 -11.44 -8.55
CA ASN A 100 -3.35 -10.18 -7.80
C ASN A 100 -4.33 -9.21 -8.47
N THR A 101 -5.38 -8.81 -7.75
CA THR A 101 -6.49 -8.06 -8.36
C THR A 101 -6.11 -6.60 -8.62
N ARG A 102 -4.92 -6.20 -8.17
CA ARG A 102 -4.29 -4.88 -8.30
C ARG A 102 -5.18 -3.71 -7.90
N ASN A 103 -6.16 -3.97 -7.02
CA ASN A 103 -7.18 -3.01 -6.63
C ASN A 103 -7.25 -2.81 -5.11
N TYR A 104 -6.17 -3.15 -4.41
CA TYR A 104 -6.09 -3.15 -2.95
C TYR A 104 -6.16 -1.74 -2.34
N CYS A 105 -5.88 -0.70 -3.14
CA CYS A 105 -6.12 0.70 -2.77
C CYS A 105 -7.59 1.01 -2.44
N ILE A 106 -8.56 0.20 -2.91
CA ILE A 106 -10.00 0.46 -2.71
C ILE A 106 -10.34 0.49 -1.23
N GLN A 107 -9.89 -0.49 -0.44
CA GLN A 107 -10.25 -0.54 0.98
C GLN A 107 -9.64 0.62 1.75
N HIS A 108 -8.40 0.99 1.42
CA HIS A 108 -7.69 2.14 1.98
C HIS A 108 -8.43 3.44 1.66
N ALA A 109 -8.70 3.70 0.38
CA ALA A 109 -9.42 4.87 -0.10
C ALA A 109 -10.79 5.05 0.56
N LEU A 110 -11.57 3.98 0.70
CA LEU A 110 -12.89 4.02 1.34
C LEU A 110 -12.79 4.33 2.84
N SER A 111 -11.86 3.69 3.56
CA SER A 111 -11.68 3.89 5.00
C SER A 111 -11.10 5.29 5.31
N ILE A 112 -10.13 5.78 4.53
CA ILE A 112 -9.61 7.16 4.63
C ILE A 112 -10.72 8.19 4.34
N ALA A 113 -11.52 7.98 3.30
CA ALA A 113 -12.62 8.87 2.97
C ALA A 113 -13.66 8.94 4.10
N LYS A 114 -13.98 7.79 4.71
CA LYS A 114 -14.91 7.69 5.83
C LYS A 114 -14.38 8.36 7.11
N ALA A 115 -13.06 8.38 7.30
CA ALA A 115 -12.40 9.17 8.33
C ALA A 115 -12.40 10.69 8.04
N GLY A 116 -12.90 11.12 6.88
CA GLY A 116 -13.10 12.53 6.54
C GLY A 116 -11.93 13.16 5.79
N TYR A 117 -10.95 12.37 5.33
CA TYR A 117 -9.74 12.89 4.68
C TYR A 117 -9.77 12.77 3.16
N PHE A 118 -8.97 13.61 2.52
CA PHE A 118 -8.74 13.63 1.08
C PHE A 118 -7.38 13.00 0.78
N PHE A 119 -7.26 12.41 -0.40
CA PHE A 119 -6.07 11.69 -0.79
C PHE A 119 -5.89 11.74 -2.31
N ASP A 120 -4.63 11.67 -2.73
CA ASP A 120 -4.25 11.28 -4.08
C ASP A 120 -3.74 9.83 -4.07
N GLY A 121 -3.46 9.29 -5.26
CA GLY A 121 -2.99 7.93 -5.44
C GLY A 121 -1.86 7.85 -6.45
N ALA A 122 -0.90 6.97 -6.20
CA ALA A 122 0.23 6.70 -7.08
C ALA A 122 0.60 5.22 -7.07
N SER A 123 1.25 4.77 -8.14
CA SER A 123 2.00 3.52 -8.13
C SER A 123 3.33 3.73 -7.40
N ASN A 124 3.90 2.66 -6.86
CA ASN A 124 5.25 2.67 -6.34
C ASN A 124 6.28 3.03 -7.42
N GLU A 125 6.14 2.60 -8.68
CA GLU A 125 7.09 2.99 -9.73
C GLU A 125 7.00 4.47 -10.11
N ALA A 126 5.84 5.11 -9.96
CA ALA A 126 5.73 6.57 -10.09
C ALA A 126 6.53 7.28 -8.99
N VAL A 127 6.52 6.72 -7.77
CA VAL A 127 7.39 7.19 -6.68
C VAL A 127 8.84 6.94 -7.03
N GLU A 128 9.23 5.75 -7.49
CA GLU A 128 10.63 5.44 -7.88
C GLU A 128 11.17 6.39 -8.95
N ARG A 129 10.40 6.63 -10.02
CA ARG A 129 10.76 7.54 -11.11
C ARG A 129 10.80 9.01 -10.68
N GLY A 130 10.16 9.35 -9.56
CA GLY A 130 10.07 10.74 -9.08
C GLY A 130 8.99 11.54 -9.80
N ASP A 131 7.99 10.86 -10.36
CA ASP A 131 6.83 11.48 -11.00
C ASP A 131 5.91 12.14 -9.94
N VAL A 132 6.05 11.74 -8.68
CA VAL A 132 5.33 12.28 -7.52
C VAL A 132 6.32 12.80 -6.48
N ASP A 133 6.14 14.05 -6.06
CA ASP A 133 6.92 14.65 -4.97
C ASP A 133 6.26 14.33 -3.62
N LEU A 134 6.88 13.41 -2.87
CA LEU A 134 6.40 12.97 -1.56
C LEU A 134 6.32 14.11 -0.54
N ALA A 135 7.12 15.18 -0.69
CA ALA A 135 7.12 16.31 0.24
C ALA A 135 5.83 17.15 0.20
N ASN A 136 4.98 16.95 -0.82
CA ASN A 136 3.68 17.59 -0.91
C ASN A 136 2.62 16.94 0.00
N TYR A 137 2.90 15.77 0.57
CA TYR A 137 1.97 15.01 1.38
C TYR A 137 2.44 14.95 2.83
N HIS A 138 1.50 15.03 3.78
CA HIS A 138 1.79 14.89 5.21
C HIS A 138 1.84 13.41 5.63
N ILE A 139 1.04 12.56 4.98
CA ILE A 139 0.95 11.13 5.26
C ILE A 139 1.09 10.35 3.96
N LEU A 140 1.96 9.33 3.97
CA LEU A 140 1.98 8.28 2.97
C LEU A 140 1.29 7.04 3.55
N ASP A 141 0.41 6.44 2.77
CA ASP A 141 -0.22 5.13 3.04
C ASP A 141 0.30 4.14 1.99
N TRP A 142 1.27 3.32 2.38
CA TRP A 142 2.01 2.42 1.48
C TRP A 142 1.52 0.98 1.62
N ILE A 143 0.95 0.46 0.54
CA ILE A 143 0.32 -0.86 0.45
C ILE A 143 1.32 -1.83 -0.15
N LEU A 144 1.69 -2.86 0.62
CA LEU A 144 2.63 -3.90 0.19
C LEU A 144 1.97 -5.27 0.03
N GLY A 145 0.72 -5.45 0.48
CA GLY A 145 0.06 -6.75 0.38
C GLY A 145 0.94 -7.89 0.90
N GLU A 146 1.21 -8.89 0.05
CA GLU A 146 2.15 -9.98 0.35
C GLU A 146 3.48 -9.87 -0.41
N GLU A 147 3.99 -8.67 -0.68
CA GLU A 147 5.36 -8.49 -1.16
C GLU A 147 6.37 -9.25 -0.29
N SER A 148 7.37 -9.86 -0.93
CA SER A 148 8.39 -10.69 -0.27
C SER A 148 9.49 -11.00 -1.28
N THR A 149 10.66 -11.50 -0.84
CA THR A 149 11.89 -11.82 -1.60
C THR A 149 11.88 -12.09 -3.12
N ALA A 150 10.79 -12.63 -3.70
CA ALA A 150 10.63 -12.79 -5.15
C ALA A 150 10.39 -11.45 -5.86
N ASP A 151 9.65 -10.55 -5.22
CA ASP A 151 9.33 -9.19 -5.64
C ASP A 151 9.75 -8.27 -4.47
N GLU A 152 10.81 -7.48 -4.66
CA GLU A 152 11.51 -6.78 -3.57
C GLU A 152 10.55 -5.81 -2.85
N THR A 153 10.30 -6.04 -1.56
CA THR A 153 9.23 -5.34 -0.80
C THR A 153 9.40 -3.83 -0.75
N LEU A 154 10.65 -3.37 -0.71
CA LEU A 154 11.01 -1.97 -0.91
C LEU A 154 12.37 -1.92 -1.59
N SER A 155 12.41 -1.44 -2.82
CA SER A 155 13.65 -1.32 -3.59
C SER A 155 14.63 -0.35 -2.91
N PRO A 156 15.94 -0.42 -3.23
CA PRO A 156 16.90 0.54 -2.68
C PRO A 156 16.54 2.01 -3.00
N THR A 157 15.89 2.25 -4.14
CA THR A 157 15.40 3.59 -4.53
C THR A 157 14.23 4.02 -3.66
N GLU A 158 13.27 3.13 -3.39
CA GLU A 158 12.13 3.41 -2.51
C GLU A 158 12.59 3.64 -1.08
N GLN A 159 13.50 2.81 -0.57
CA GLN A 159 14.12 3.00 0.74
C GLN A 159 14.82 4.36 0.84
N GLN A 160 15.53 4.80 -0.20
CA GLN A 160 16.15 6.13 -0.23
C GLN A 160 15.10 7.26 -0.18
N LYS A 161 14.02 7.15 -0.97
CA LYS A 161 12.96 8.18 -1.02
C LYS A 161 12.16 8.24 0.27
N LEU A 162 11.79 7.10 0.84
CA LEU A 162 11.17 7.02 2.16
C LEU A 162 12.10 7.57 3.24
N THR A 163 13.39 7.29 3.17
CA THR A 163 14.38 7.86 4.10
C THR A 163 14.40 9.38 4.03
N GLN A 164 14.42 9.96 2.82
CA GLN A 164 14.37 11.41 2.63
C GLN A 164 13.06 12.00 3.17
N TYR A 165 11.92 11.40 2.84
CA TYR A 165 10.60 11.83 3.28
C TYR A 165 10.47 11.82 4.81
N LEU A 166 10.85 10.72 5.46
CA LEU A 166 10.79 10.59 6.92
C LEU A 166 11.77 11.55 7.62
N ASN A 167 12.97 11.74 7.09
CA ASN A 167 13.91 12.74 7.62
C ASN A 167 13.40 14.18 7.43
N GLY A 168 12.53 14.43 6.46
CA GLY A 168 11.80 15.68 6.26
C GLY A 168 10.65 15.90 7.26
N GLY A 169 10.34 14.92 8.10
CA GLY A 169 9.29 15.00 9.12
C GLY A 169 7.92 14.52 8.67
N GLY A 170 7.83 13.89 7.50
CA GLY A 170 6.59 13.27 7.00
C GLY A 170 6.14 12.08 7.86
N SER A 171 4.91 11.63 7.67
CA SER A 171 4.33 10.49 8.37
C SER A 171 4.08 9.29 7.44
N LEU A 172 4.28 8.07 7.93
CA LEU A 172 4.10 6.84 7.14
C LEU A 172 3.15 5.85 7.85
N LEU A 173 2.13 5.42 7.13
CA LEU A 173 1.41 4.18 7.37
C LEU A 173 1.91 3.17 6.32
N ILE A 174 2.43 2.03 6.77
CA ILE A 174 2.90 0.98 5.86
C ILE A 174 2.38 -0.38 6.35
N SER A 175 1.80 -1.16 5.43
CA SER A 175 1.17 -2.43 5.78
C SER A 175 1.37 -3.50 4.72
N GLY A 176 1.66 -4.71 5.17
CA GLY A 176 1.84 -5.91 4.36
C GLY A 176 2.31 -7.08 5.22
N SER A 177 2.16 -8.30 4.74
CA SER A 177 2.87 -9.47 5.25
C SER A 177 4.33 -9.46 4.75
N GLU A 178 5.18 -10.27 5.37
CA GLU A 178 6.58 -10.51 4.95
C GLU A 178 7.54 -9.28 4.87
N ILE A 179 7.12 -8.06 5.20
CA ILE A 179 7.99 -6.86 5.20
C ILE A 179 9.27 -7.07 6.02
N ALA A 180 9.13 -7.61 7.23
CA ALA A 180 10.26 -7.82 8.12
C ALA A 180 11.02 -9.10 7.76
N TRP A 181 10.35 -10.12 7.23
CA TRP A 181 11.01 -11.29 6.67
C TRP A 181 11.95 -10.91 5.53
N ASP A 182 11.45 -10.17 4.55
CA ASP A 182 12.21 -9.74 3.39
C ASP A 182 13.36 -8.82 3.82
N LEU A 183 13.07 -7.65 4.41
CA LEU A 183 14.11 -6.68 4.75
C LEU A 183 15.00 -7.11 5.92
N GLY A 184 14.44 -7.79 6.91
CA GLY A 184 15.08 -8.08 8.19
C GLY A 184 15.77 -9.44 8.24
N ALA A 185 15.14 -10.50 7.73
CA ALA A 185 15.69 -11.84 7.75
C ALA A 185 16.51 -12.16 6.50
N LYS A 186 16.00 -11.79 5.32
CA LYS A 186 16.57 -12.14 4.00
C LYS A 186 17.38 -11.02 3.36
N GLY A 187 17.12 -9.79 3.76
CA GLY A 187 17.72 -8.60 3.18
C GLY A 187 19.21 -8.46 3.43
N THR A 188 19.78 -7.52 2.70
CA THR A 188 21.16 -7.06 2.83
C THR A 188 21.37 -6.31 4.15
N SER A 189 22.62 -5.91 4.43
CA SER A 189 22.90 -5.03 5.56
C SER A 189 22.24 -3.66 5.44
N ALA A 190 21.98 -3.18 4.21
CA ALA A 190 21.27 -1.92 3.98
C ALA A 190 19.78 -2.07 4.35
N ASP A 191 19.13 -3.15 3.92
CA ASP A 191 17.71 -3.41 4.21
C ASP A 191 17.46 -3.55 5.71
N LYS A 192 18.33 -4.30 6.41
CA LYS A 192 18.26 -4.45 7.86
C LYS A 192 18.44 -3.12 8.58
N ASN A 193 19.37 -2.28 8.08
CA ASN A 193 19.57 -0.95 8.63
C ASN A 193 18.35 -0.05 8.38
N PHE A 194 17.77 -0.09 7.18
CA PHE A 194 16.57 0.66 6.84
C PHE A 194 15.38 0.24 7.72
N LEU A 195 15.12 -1.07 7.85
CA LEU A 195 14.06 -1.62 8.69
C LEU A 195 14.19 -1.16 10.14
N GLU A 196 15.40 -1.23 10.70
CA GLU A 196 15.65 -0.89 12.10
C GLU A 196 15.68 0.63 12.35
N GLN A 197 16.32 1.41 11.48
CA GLN A 197 16.57 2.83 11.69
C GLN A 197 15.41 3.70 11.20
N MET A 198 14.81 3.38 10.05
CA MET A 198 13.74 4.16 9.43
C MET A 198 12.37 3.60 9.79
N LEU A 199 12.16 2.30 9.62
CA LEU A 199 10.90 1.64 9.96
C LEU A 199 10.79 1.22 11.42
N LYS A 200 11.81 1.50 12.25
CA LYS A 200 11.80 1.28 13.71
C LYS A 200 11.36 -0.12 14.12
N THR A 201 11.71 -1.11 13.30
CA THR A 201 11.20 -2.48 13.38
C THR A 201 12.36 -3.47 13.34
N GLN A 202 12.19 -4.60 14.02
CA GLN A 202 13.08 -5.76 13.90
C GLN A 202 12.23 -7.00 13.61
N TYR A 203 12.77 -7.89 12.77
CA TYR A 203 12.17 -9.19 12.49
C TYR A 203 12.31 -10.14 13.69
N VAL A 204 11.29 -10.95 13.95
CA VAL A 204 11.32 -11.99 14.99
C VAL A 204 10.97 -13.36 14.43
N LYS A 205 9.81 -13.51 13.76
CA LYS A 205 9.36 -14.77 13.16
C LYS A 205 8.57 -14.50 11.88
N ASP A 206 8.64 -15.45 10.97
CA ASP A 206 8.04 -15.41 9.62
C ASP A 206 6.50 -15.49 9.63
N SER A 207 5.92 -16.11 10.66
CA SER A 207 4.47 -16.25 10.75
C SER A 207 4.00 -16.34 12.19
N ALA A 208 3.02 -15.51 12.53
CA ALA A 208 2.27 -15.57 13.78
C ALA A 208 1.32 -16.78 13.87
N LYS A 209 1.07 -17.48 12.75
CA LYS A 209 0.15 -18.64 12.64
C LYS A 209 -1.26 -18.36 13.17
N THR A 210 -1.74 -17.15 12.93
CA THR A 210 -3.07 -16.67 13.32
C THR A 210 -3.53 -15.58 12.38
N TYR A 211 -4.84 -15.39 12.31
CA TYR A 211 -5.50 -14.35 11.49
C TYR A 211 -6.19 -13.29 12.36
N GLN A 212 -5.91 -13.28 13.66
CA GLN A 212 -6.54 -12.40 14.64
C GLN A 212 -5.52 -11.43 15.22
N PHE A 213 -5.97 -10.22 15.54
CA PHE A 213 -5.16 -9.22 16.25
C PHE A 213 -6.05 -8.35 17.13
N SER A 214 -5.44 -7.59 18.04
CA SER A 214 -6.13 -6.63 18.91
C SER A 214 -5.23 -5.45 19.25
N GLY A 215 -5.85 -4.35 19.68
CA GLY A 215 -5.15 -3.13 20.09
C GLY A 215 -4.47 -3.23 21.44
N LEU A 216 -3.34 -2.52 21.59
CA LEU A 216 -2.62 -2.39 22.87
C LEU A 216 -3.00 -1.10 23.61
N PRO A 217 -3.09 -1.10 24.94
CA PRO A 217 -3.39 0.09 25.73
C PRO A 217 -2.28 1.14 25.64
N GLN A 218 -2.63 2.44 25.74
CA GLN A 218 -1.69 3.57 25.66
C GLN A 218 -0.95 3.68 24.31
N THR A 219 -1.61 3.27 23.23
CA THR A 219 -1.11 3.30 21.85
C THR A 219 -2.15 3.95 20.93
N ALA A 220 -1.79 4.20 19.67
CA ALA A 220 -2.70 4.68 18.63
C ALA A 220 -3.93 3.77 18.48
N PHE A 221 -3.74 2.46 18.69
CA PHE A 221 -4.79 1.45 18.54
C PHE A 221 -5.40 1.00 19.86
N GLU A 222 -5.27 1.79 20.93
CA GLU A 222 -6.00 1.53 22.16
C GLU A 222 -7.51 1.38 21.87
N ASN A 223 -8.11 0.36 22.48
CA ASN A 223 -9.51 -0.05 22.33
C ASN A 223 -9.92 -0.57 20.94
N ILE A 224 -8.97 -0.91 20.06
CA ILE A 224 -9.30 -1.77 18.90
C ILE A 224 -9.70 -3.16 19.44
N PRO A 225 -10.93 -3.65 19.18
CA PRO A 225 -11.36 -4.98 19.62
C PRO A 225 -10.57 -6.06 18.90
N THR A 226 -10.79 -7.33 19.27
CA THR A 226 -10.26 -8.43 18.46
C THR A 226 -10.88 -8.39 17.07
N LEU A 227 -10.04 -8.22 16.07
CA LEU A 227 -10.38 -8.22 14.65
C LEU A 227 -9.69 -9.37 13.94
N GLN A 228 -10.07 -9.58 12.68
CA GLN A 228 -9.52 -10.62 11.81
C GLN A 228 -9.09 -10.04 10.47
N PHE A 229 -7.98 -10.54 9.94
CA PHE A 229 -7.64 -10.44 8.52
C PHE A 229 -7.95 -11.76 7.82
N ASP A 230 -8.00 -11.73 6.49
CA ASP A 230 -8.54 -12.83 5.71
C ASP A 230 -7.60 -14.05 5.71
N ASN A 231 -8.22 -15.23 5.86
CA ASN A 231 -7.58 -16.55 5.78
C ASN A 231 -7.87 -17.24 4.43
N GLY A 232 -8.19 -16.41 3.43
CA GLY A 232 -8.69 -16.80 2.12
C GLY A 232 -10.20 -16.97 2.04
N ASN A 233 -10.95 -17.04 3.13
CA ASN A 233 -12.40 -17.34 3.05
C ASN A 233 -13.32 -16.11 3.08
N SER A 234 -12.77 -14.90 3.04
CA SER A 234 -13.53 -13.65 3.26
C SER A 234 -13.51 -12.67 2.09
N GLY A 235 -13.05 -13.11 0.91
CA GLY A 235 -13.21 -12.39 -0.36
C GLY A 235 -12.02 -11.50 -0.77
N THR A 236 -10.91 -11.52 -0.03
CA THR A 236 -9.62 -10.98 -0.48
C THR A 236 -8.69 -12.14 -0.81
N TYR A 237 -7.59 -12.31 -0.08
CA TYR A 237 -6.63 -13.40 -0.23
C TYR A 237 -6.25 -13.95 1.15
N ASN A 238 -5.54 -15.08 1.16
CA ASN A 238 -5.07 -15.67 2.40
C ASN A 238 -3.75 -15.00 2.78
N VAL A 239 -3.66 -14.41 3.98
CA VAL A 239 -2.39 -13.85 4.46
C VAL A 239 -1.55 -15.00 5.04
N ASP A 240 -0.68 -15.60 4.24
CA ASP A 240 0.02 -16.84 4.58
C ASP A 240 1.10 -16.63 5.66
N TYR A 241 1.79 -15.48 5.60
CA TYR A 241 2.97 -15.18 6.42
C TYR A 241 2.86 -13.81 7.11
N PRO A 242 1.91 -13.64 8.05
CA PRO A 242 1.84 -12.44 8.86
C PRO A 242 3.04 -12.42 9.82
N ASP A 243 3.99 -11.52 9.55
CA ASP A 243 5.26 -11.42 10.27
C ASP A 243 5.06 -11.14 11.76
N VAL A 244 5.90 -11.74 12.59
CA VAL A 244 6.09 -11.30 13.97
C VAL A 244 7.28 -10.36 14.00
N ILE A 245 7.03 -9.17 14.51
CA ILE A 245 8.02 -8.10 14.60
C ILE A 245 8.31 -7.71 16.05
N GLN A 246 9.26 -6.82 16.27
CA GLN A 246 9.43 -6.13 17.55
C GLN A 246 9.84 -4.66 17.34
N PRO A 247 9.48 -3.75 18.26
CA PRO A 247 9.85 -2.34 18.14
C PRO A 247 11.35 -2.12 18.31
N ALA A 248 11.91 -1.19 17.54
CA ALA A 248 13.28 -0.73 17.65
C ALA A 248 13.36 0.79 17.85
N ASN A 249 14.49 1.28 18.39
CA ASN A 249 14.86 2.70 18.36
C ASN A 249 13.75 3.68 18.84
N GLY A 250 13.06 3.33 19.93
CA GLY A 250 12.04 4.16 20.56
C GLY A 250 10.61 3.95 20.03
N ALA A 251 10.38 3.01 19.12
CA ALA A 251 9.04 2.56 18.77
C ALA A 251 8.39 1.77 19.92
N LYS A 252 7.07 1.58 19.83
CA LYS A 252 6.26 0.77 20.73
C LYS A 252 5.37 -0.16 19.94
N ALA A 253 5.10 -1.36 20.46
CA ALA A 253 4.05 -2.22 19.92
C ALA A 253 2.69 -1.52 20.04
N CYS A 254 1.85 -1.59 19.02
CA CYS A 254 0.51 -1.00 19.02
C CYS A 254 -0.61 -2.00 18.66
N LEU A 255 -0.29 -3.10 17.96
CA LEU A 255 -1.19 -4.26 17.81
C LEU A 255 -0.46 -5.53 18.26
N GLN A 256 -1.23 -6.48 18.78
CA GLN A 256 -0.74 -7.81 19.17
C GLN A 256 -1.58 -8.93 18.57
N TYR A 257 -0.94 -10.04 18.27
CA TYR A 257 -1.57 -11.33 18.01
C TYR A 257 -2.02 -11.99 19.33
N PRO A 258 -3.01 -12.91 19.33
CA PRO A 258 -3.51 -13.58 20.54
C PRO A 258 -2.47 -14.34 21.36
N ASN A 259 -1.37 -14.74 20.74
CA ASN A 259 -0.26 -15.46 21.39
C ASN A 259 0.75 -14.51 22.08
N GLY A 260 0.50 -13.20 22.06
CA GLY A 260 1.37 -12.17 22.65
C GLY A 260 2.47 -11.66 21.72
N ASP A 261 2.57 -12.20 20.50
CA ASP A 261 3.47 -11.69 19.47
C ASP A 261 3.01 -10.31 18.97
N VAL A 262 3.95 -9.45 18.57
CA VAL A 262 3.65 -8.10 18.09
C VAL A 262 3.28 -8.13 16.61
N ALA A 263 2.14 -7.52 16.27
CA ALA A 263 1.59 -7.45 14.92
C ALA A 263 1.77 -6.07 14.27
N ALA A 264 1.98 -5.03 15.07
CA ALA A 264 2.25 -3.69 14.57
C ALA A 264 3.05 -2.87 15.58
N ILE A 265 3.80 -1.91 15.07
CA ILE A 265 4.52 -0.92 15.88
C ILE A 265 4.10 0.49 15.49
N GLN A 266 4.30 1.41 16.42
CA GLN A 266 4.19 2.84 16.20
C GLN A 266 5.46 3.55 16.65
N TYR A 267 5.78 4.67 16.02
CA TYR A 267 6.85 5.57 16.43
C TYR A 267 6.38 7.03 16.34
N LYS A 268 6.80 7.83 17.31
CA LYS A 268 6.57 9.28 17.35
C LYS A 268 7.84 9.97 17.80
N GLY A 269 8.55 10.57 16.85
CA GLY A 269 9.77 11.35 17.07
C GLY A 269 9.85 12.48 16.06
N ASN A 270 10.96 12.56 15.33
CA ASN A 270 11.13 13.53 14.24
C ASN A 270 10.17 13.27 13.06
N TRP A 271 9.74 12.02 12.89
CA TRP A 271 8.64 11.60 12.03
C TRP A 271 7.66 10.74 12.84
N LYS A 272 6.53 10.40 12.21
CA LYS A 272 5.59 9.42 12.77
C LYS A 272 5.47 8.22 11.84
N LEU A 273 5.32 7.05 12.44
CA LEU A 273 5.23 5.79 11.72
C LEU A 273 4.22 4.88 12.39
N ILE A 274 3.44 4.20 11.57
CA ILE A 274 2.75 2.95 11.92
C ILE A 274 3.16 1.92 10.88
N LEU A 275 3.75 0.80 11.34
CA LEU A 275 4.02 -0.37 10.51
C LEU A 275 3.17 -1.53 11.00
N ILE A 276 2.43 -2.17 10.09
CA ILE A 276 1.52 -3.29 10.38
C ILE A 276 1.98 -4.51 9.56
N ALA A 277 2.28 -5.60 10.25
CA ALA A 277 2.84 -6.84 9.68
C ALA A 277 1.77 -7.77 9.06
N PHE A 278 0.70 -7.17 8.55
CA PHE A 278 -0.31 -7.81 7.73
C PHE A 278 -1.01 -6.73 6.88
N PRO A 279 -1.62 -7.09 5.73
CA PRO A 279 -2.23 -6.13 4.82
C PRO A 279 -3.56 -5.60 5.35
N LEU A 280 -3.75 -4.27 5.39
CA LEU A 280 -4.95 -3.65 5.96
C LEU A 280 -6.22 -3.90 5.13
N GLU A 281 -6.07 -4.06 3.82
CA GLU A 281 -7.15 -4.37 2.89
C GLU A 281 -7.80 -5.74 3.17
N THR A 282 -7.08 -6.65 3.84
CA THR A 282 -7.57 -8.00 4.18
C THR A 282 -8.37 -8.05 5.47
N ILE A 283 -8.48 -6.94 6.22
CA ILE A 283 -9.32 -6.88 7.43
C ILE A 283 -10.78 -7.12 7.05
N THR A 284 -11.37 -8.18 7.59
CA THR A 284 -12.67 -8.71 7.15
C THR A 284 -13.86 -7.89 7.66
N SER A 285 -13.70 -7.20 8.80
CA SER A 285 -14.69 -6.28 9.35
C SER A 285 -14.47 -4.88 8.79
N SER A 286 -15.38 -4.41 7.92
CA SER A 286 -15.31 -3.05 7.36
C SER A 286 -15.34 -1.98 8.46
N THR A 287 -16.24 -2.08 9.44
CA THR A 287 -16.28 -1.16 10.59
C THR A 287 -15.00 -1.20 11.43
N GLY A 288 -14.41 -2.39 11.60
CA GLY A 288 -13.15 -2.55 12.32
C GLY A 288 -11.98 -1.90 11.58
N ARG A 289 -11.90 -2.12 10.26
CA ARG A 289 -10.91 -1.49 9.38
C ARG A 289 -11.05 0.02 9.36
N ASP A 290 -12.27 0.53 9.23
CA ASP A 290 -12.56 1.97 9.24
C ASP A 290 -12.08 2.64 10.54
N LEU A 291 -12.36 2.01 11.68
CA LEU A 291 -11.89 2.49 12.99
C LEU A 291 -10.36 2.46 13.09
N LEU A 292 -9.71 1.44 12.52
CA LEU A 292 -8.26 1.33 12.49
C LEU A 292 -7.65 2.46 11.65
N PHE A 293 -8.12 2.69 10.43
CA PHE A 293 -7.66 3.81 9.59
C PHE A 293 -7.87 5.16 10.26
N GLN A 294 -9.05 5.38 10.86
CA GLN A 294 -9.32 6.62 11.59
C GLN A 294 -8.25 6.86 12.67
N LYS A 295 -7.99 5.86 13.52
CA LYS A 295 -6.99 5.95 14.59
C LYS A 295 -5.56 6.10 14.06
N ALA A 296 -5.23 5.42 12.97
CA ALA A 296 -3.92 5.54 12.33
C ALA A 296 -3.69 6.98 11.83
N ILE A 297 -4.65 7.56 11.12
CA ILE A 297 -4.55 8.92 10.61
C ILE A 297 -4.51 9.95 11.75
N GLU A 298 -5.32 9.77 12.79
CA GLU A 298 -5.29 10.64 13.99
C GLU A 298 -3.92 10.62 14.68
N PHE A 299 -3.22 9.48 14.70
CA PHE A 299 -1.87 9.39 15.24
C PHE A 299 -0.82 10.04 14.33
N LEU A 300 -0.95 9.85 13.02
CA LEU A 300 0.03 10.28 12.01
C LEU A 300 -0.08 11.77 11.66
N LYS A 301 -1.23 12.41 11.91
CA LYS A 301 -1.37 13.88 11.85
C LYS A 301 -0.56 14.56 12.93
#